data_AF-A0A2V2DSV4-F1
#
_entry.id   AF-A0A2V2DSV4-F1
#
_cell.length_a   1.000
_cell.length_b   1.000
_cell.length_c   1.000
_cell.angle_alpha   90.00
_cell.angle_beta   90.00
_cell.angle_gamma   90.00
#
_symmetry.space_group_name_H-M   'P 1'
#
loop_
_entity.id
_entity.type
_entity.pdbx_description
1 polymer ?
#
loop_
_entity_poly.entity_id
_entity_poly.type
_entity_poly.pdbx_seq_one_letter_code
_entity_poly.pdbx_strand_id
1 'polypeptide(L)'
;MNNMTVAAYTSGSPLPDAHSLHLALRGEDGVFEPLNYGIGVLFAEADFSSGKPAGETIVLDQPVLTRLENGRIAVTALLSSVDGEPRGTASWETEDLVHFTRLPEPLVHSAPSGSAEIDGESVAASLLDLTEQEADYLRRKLGEVKNISADPIEITLAAGEELRLPPLTARYSDGSAEEIPVEWDAASLAAVDTGRPGEYAVTGRAVVKEYRTPILWGIADPMVLRYEGFYNFYFLVGTNEYTEGRDLWIRHSDTIEGLTGAEGVCIFHATESGDHSGCNWAPELHVIGGKLCCLFASSTNGEWNHVQSRIMVCEHNPTVPEQWSEPVRVTRADGSPLIENGITLDMTYFEANGKSYYCWAQRTIDERGTDSSDLMIAPVDPAHPERLAGEPVLLCRPKYAWDRQHTEVDEGPHVLKHDGKLYMSYSGDSVSDYYCLGWLIADEDADLLDPASWERTGYPVLAREHVAAERGPGHNSFTKDEYGRDVIIYHAKPDGGMRSFFARTIHYGFDGTPLLTLTPERWLLPELRTVTAKVTVR
;
A
#
# COMPACT_ATOMS: atom_id res chain seq x y z
N MET A 1 24.54 -31.76 2.88
CA MET A 1 23.95 -30.57 2.26
C MET A 1 22.47 -30.75 2.41
N ASN A 2 21.83 -29.99 3.31
CA ASN A 2 20.38 -30.00 3.36
C ASN A 2 19.92 -29.30 2.09
N ASN A 3 19.34 -30.03 1.14
CA ASN A 3 18.71 -29.40 -0.02
C ASN A 3 17.62 -28.46 0.51
N MET A 4 17.71 -27.18 0.15
CA MET A 4 16.66 -26.21 0.39
C MET A 4 15.51 -26.56 -0.54
N THR A 5 14.31 -26.78 0.00
CA THR A 5 13.17 -27.24 -0.78
C THR A 5 12.02 -26.26 -0.58
N VAL A 6 11.38 -25.85 -1.67
CA VAL A 6 10.13 -25.07 -1.62
C VAL A 6 8.94 -25.98 -1.94
N ALA A 7 7.86 -25.79 -1.20
CA ALA A 7 6.57 -26.40 -1.47
C ALA A 7 5.66 -25.40 -2.19
N ALA A 8 4.99 -25.85 -3.24
CA ALA A 8 3.87 -25.14 -3.85
C ALA A 8 2.55 -25.81 -3.45
N TYR A 9 1.57 -25.00 -3.05
CA TYR A 9 0.29 -25.48 -2.55
C TYR A 9 -0.81 -24.43 -2.78
N THR A 10 -2.07 -24.85 -2.60
CA THR A 10 -3.22 -23.98 -2.38
C THR A 10 -3.58 -24.02 -0.90
N SER A 11 -4.01 -22.91 -0.34
CA SER A 11 -4.45 -22.84 1.06
C SER A 11 -5.70 -23.71 1.31
N GLY A 12 -5.86 -24.23 2.53
CA GLY A 12 -7.05 -24.99 2.94
C GLY A 12 -8.33 -24.15 3.13
N SER A 13 -8.23 -22.82 3.01
CA SER A 13 -9.36 -21.91 3.10
C SER A 13 -10.32 -22.07 1.91
N PRO A 14 -11.64 -21.96 2.11
CA PRO A 14 -12.63 -22.06 1.03
C PRO A 14 -12.80 -20.76 0.22
N LEU A 15 -12.02 -19.72 0.53
CA LEU A 15 -12.14 -18.42 -0.11
C LEU A 15 -11.44 -18.39 -1.47
N PRO A 16 -11.94 -17.65 -2.48
CA PRO A 16 -11.35 -17.61 -3.82
C PRO A 16 -9.86 -17.28 -3.87
N ASP A 17 -9.38 -16.40 -3.00
CA ASP A 17 -7.98 -15.98 -2.92
C ASP A 17 -7.03 -17.09 -2.41
N ALA A 18 -7.56 -18.06 -1.66
CA ALA A 18 -6.84 -19.26 -1.21
C ALA A 18 -6.54 -20.25 -2.34
N HIS A 19 -7.32 -20.20 -3.42
CA HIS A 19 -7.12 -20.97 -4.64
C HIS A 19 -6.15 -20.23 -5.58
N SER A 20 -4.92 -20.09 -5.09
CA SER A 20 -3.79 -19.45 -5.74
C SER A 20 -2.51 -20.22 -5.42
N LEU A 21 -1.38 -19.87 -6.05
CA LEU A 21 -0.10 -20.47 -5.68
C LEU A 21 0.38 -19.85 -4.37
N HIS A 22 0.45 -20.65 -3.33
CA HIS A 22 1.18 -20.36 -2.11
C HIS A 22 2.54 -21.07 -2.12
N LEU A 23 3.51 -20.48 -1.43
CA LEU A 23 4.85 -21.04 -1.28
C LEU A 23 5.19 -21.20 0.19
N ALA A 24 5.84 -22.32 0.53
CA ALA A 24 6.43 -22.53 1.85
C ALA A 24 7.86 -23.03 1.69
N LEU A 25 8.79 -22.52 2.49
CA LEU A 25 10.19 -22.91 2.43
C LEU A 25 10.52 -23.87 3.57
N ARG A 26 11.24 -24.95 3.28
CA ARG A 26 11.67 -25.89 4.32
C ARG A 26 12.81 -25.29 5.16
N GLY A 27 12.57 -25.13 6.46
CA GLY A 27 13.55 -24.76 7.46
C GLY A 27 14.62 -25.82 7.70
N GLU A 28 15.65 -25.47 8.48
CA GLU A 28 16.73 -26.39 8.84
C GLU A 28 16.25 -27.54 9.74
N ASP A 29 15.17 -27.31 10.49
CA ASP A 29 14.48 -28.29 11.32
C ASP A 29 13.60 -29.27 10.52
N GLY A 30 13.49 -29.05 9.20
CA GLY A 30 12.70 -29.87 8.29
C GLY A 30 11.23 -29.47 8.20
N VAL A 31 10.80 -28.43 8.93
CA VAL A 31 9.42 -27.92 8.90
C VAL A 31 9.27 -26.92 7.75
N PHE A 32 8.10 -26.91 7.10
CA PHE A 32 7.79 -25.90 6.09
C PHE A 32 7.22 -24.65 6.73
N GLU A 33 7.80 -23.50 6.41
CA GLU A 33 7.31 -22.19 6.84
C GLU A 33 6.62 -21.50 5.67
N PRO A 34 5.32 -21.16 5.78
CA PRO A 34 4.63 -20.34 4.77
C PRO A 34 5.36 -19.03 4.51
N LEU A 35 5.55 -18.71 3.25
CA LEU A 35 6.07 -17.42 2.80
C LEU A 35 4.91 -16.44 2.60
N ASN A 36 5.24 -15.14 2.47
CA ASN A 36 4.31 -14.06 2.17
C ASN A 36 3.13 -13.98 3.16
N TYR A 37 3.39 -14.23 4.45
CA TYR A 37 2.35 -14.26 5.50
C TYR A 37 1.23 -15.27 5.24
N GLY A 38 1.49 -16.31 4.42
CA GLY A 38 0.48 -17.27 4.00
C GLY A 38 -0.43 -16.78 2.88
N ILE A 39 -0.16 -15.62 2.28
CA ILE A 39 -0.89 -15.07 1.12
C ILE A 39 -0.31 -15.67 -0.17
N GLY A 40 -1.17 -15.96 -1.14
CA GLY A 40 -0.76 -16.42 -2.46
C GLY A 40 0.20 -15.44 -3.16
N VAL A 41 1.04 -15.95 -4.06
CA VAL A 41 2.02 -15.17 -4.83
C VAL A 41 1.74 -15.18 -6.34
N LEU A 42 0.85 -16.06 -6.81
CA LEU A 42 0.39 -16.10 -8.19
C LEU A 42 -1.09 -16.49 -8.25
N PHE A 43 -1.87 -15.65 -8.91
CA PHE A 43 -3.31 -15.79 -9.08
C PHE A 43 -3.65 -15.96 -10.57
N ALA A 44 -4.72 -16.71 -10.85
CA ALA A 44 -5.29 -16.72 -12.18
C ALA A 44 -5.95 -15.37 -12.50
N GLU A 45 -5.84 -14.93 -13.75
CA GLU A 45 -6.56 -13.75 -14.22
C GLU A 45 -8.01 -14.11 -14.54
N ALA A 46 -8.92 -13.18 -14.23
CA ALA A 46 -10.32 -13.27 -14.57
C ALA A 46 -10.55 -13.42 -16.08
N ASP A 47 -11.63 -14.11 -16.44
CA ASP A 47 -12.08 -14.25 -17.82
C ASP A 47 -13.03 -13.12 -18.23
N PHE A 48 -12.46 -12.11 -18.88
CA PHE A 48 -13.21 -10.99 -19.46
C PHE A 48 -13.91 -11.34 -20.79
N SER A 49 -13.72 -12.54 -21.33
CA SER A 49 -14.41 -13.00 -22.55
C SER A 49 -15.79 -13.62 -22.28
N SER A 50 -16.13 -13.83 -21.01
CA SER A 50 -17.39 -14.44 -20.56
C SER A 50 -18.66 -13.64 -20.93
N GLY A 51 -18.52 -12.36 -21.30
CA GLY A 51 -19.64 -11.47 -21.58
C GLY A 51 -20.35 -10.91 -20.34
N LYS A 52 -19.92 -11.28 -19.13
CA LYS A 52 -20.29 -10.60 -17.88
C LYS A 52 -19.61 -9.23 -17.86
N PRO A 53 -20.27 -8.13 -17.42
CA PRO A 53 -19.67 -6.79 -17.37
C PRO A 53 -18.27 -6.80 -16.72
N ALA A 54 -18.17 -7.31 -15.50
CA ALA A 54 -16.92 -7.34 -14.73
C ALA A 54 -16.01 -8.58 -14.99
N GLY A 55 -16.36 -9.41 -15.97
CA GLY A 55 -15.71 -10.71 -16.22
C GLY A 55 -16.10 -11.81 -15.23
N GLU A 56 -15.54 -13.00 -15.40
CA GLU A 56 -15.71 -14.14 -14.49
C GLU A 56 -14.42 -14.39 -13.68
N THR A 57 -14.53 -14.46 -12.35
CA THR A 57 -13.40 -14.81 -11.49
C THR A 57 -12.94 -16.24 -11.74
N ILE A 58 -11.65 -16.39 -12.05
CA ILE A 58 -10.97 -17.68 -12.23
C ILE A 58 -10.02 -17.90 -11.05
N VAL A 59 -9.96 -19.12 -10.57
CA VAL A 59 -9.04 -19.54 -9.52
C VAL A 59 -8.09 -20.63 -10.02
N LEU A 60 -7.02 -20.85 -9.27
CA LEU A 60 -5.93 -21.76 -9.59
C LEU A 60 -5.83 -22.88 -8.54
N ASP A 61 -5.78 -24.12 -9.00
CA ASP A 61 -5.71 -25.32 -8.17
C ASP A 61 -4.52 -26.22 -8.54
N GLN A 62 -4.00 -26.94 -7.55
CA GLN A 62 -2.91 -27.92 -7.73
C GLN A 62 -1.69 -27.34 -8.48
N PRO A 63 -1.06 -26.27 -7.98
CA PRO A 63 0.14 -25.72 -8.59
C PRO A 63 1.31 -26.70 -8.54
N VAL A 64 1.86 -27.01 -9.72
CA VAL A 64 3.03 -27.86 -9.86
C VAL A 64 4.21 -27.04 -10.37
N LEU A 65 5.30 -27.04 -9.59
CA LEU A 65 6.58 -26.46 -9.96
C LEU A 65 7.41 -27.47 -10.77
N THR A 66 8.03 -27.03 -11.85
CA THR A 66 8.94 -27.85 -12.66
C THR A 66 10.14 -27.04 -13.09
N ARG A 67 11.35 -27.56 -12.86
CA ARG A 67 12.59 -26.97 -13.40
C ARG A 67 12.66 -27.26 -14.90
N LEU A 68 12.75 -26.22 -15.72
CA LEU A 68 12.91 -26.35 -17.16
C LEU A 68 14.39 -26.55 -17.53
N GLU A 69 14.64 -27.06 -18.75
CA GLU A 69 16.01 -27.29 -19.24
C GLU A 69 16.85 -26.00 -19.33
N ASN A 70 16.20 -24.85 -19.51
CA ASN A 70 16.82 -23.52 -19.53
C ASN A 70 17.17 -22.98 -18.13
N GLY A 71 16.85 -23.72 -17.05
CA GLY A 71 17.08 -23.32 -15.66
C GLY A 71 15.93 -22.54 -15.02
N ARG A 72 14.98 -22.02 -15.80
CA ARG A 72 13.78 -21.33 -15.29
C ARG A 72 12.83 -22.33 -14.62
N ILE A 73 11.88 -21.80 -13.86
CA ILE A 73 10.85 -22.59 -13.18
C ILE A 73 9.53 -22.36 -13.89
N ALA A 74 8.84 -23.44 -14.24
CA ALA A 74 7.46 -23.40 -14.68
C ALA A 74 6.52 -23.67 -13.50
N VAL A 75 5.42 -22.93 -13.43
CA VAL A 75 4.24 -23.26 -12.63
C VAL A 75 3.17 -23.74 -13.58
N THR A 76 2.62 -24.93 -13.39
CA THR A 76 1.45 -25.40 -14.14
C THR A 76 0.34 -25.75 -13.17
N ALA A 77 -0.89 -25.32 -13.47
CA ALA A 77 -2.01 -25.51 -12.57
C ALA A 77 -3.34 -25.69 -13.31
N LEU A 78 -4.31 -26.25 -12.59
CA LEU A 78 -5.68 -26.39 -13.07
C LEU A 78 -6.42 -25.07 -12.81
N LEU A 79 -7.23 -24.66 -13.77
CA LEU A 79 -8.07 -23.48 -13.65
C LEU A 79 -9.53 -23.90 -13.45
N SER A 80 -10.24 -23.20 -12.59
CA SER A 80 -11.66 -23.38 -12.35
C SER A 80 -12.35 -22.04 -12.12
N SER A 81 -13.67 -21.99 -12.33
CA SER A 81 -14.47 -20.90 -11.75
C SER A 81 -14.52 -21.04 -10.23
N VAL A 82 -14.93 -19.99 -9.52
CA VAL A 82 -15.17 -20.05 -8.05
C VAL A 82 -16.13 -21.17 -7.62
N ASP A 83 -17.07 -21.58 -8.48
CA ASP A 83 -18.01 -22.69 -8.22
C ASP A 83 -17.43 -24.08 -8.52
N GLY A 84 -16.16 -24.18 -8.91
CA GLY A 84 -15.46 -25.43 -9.23
C GLY A 84 -15.63 -25.94 -10.67
N GLU A 85 -16.29 -25.20 -11.55
CA GLU A 85 -16.40 -25.57 -12.97
C GLU A 85 -15.04 -25.47 -13.67
N PRO A 86 -14.53 -26.55 -14.31
CA PRO A 86 -13.22 -26.52 -14.96
C PRO A 86 -13.12 -25.47 -16.07
N ARG A 87 -11.96 -24.81 -16.14
CA ARG A 87 -11.58 -23.82 -17.17
C ARG A 87 -10.29 -24.18 -17.91
N GLY A 88 -9.72 -25.35 -17.62
CA GLY A 88 -8.58 -25.92 -18.32
C GLY A 88 -7.31 -25.86 -17.49
N THR A 89 -6.18 -25.66 -18.15
CA THR A 89 -4.85 -25.62 -17.55
C THR A 89 -4.14 -24.36 -18.01
N ALA A 90 -3.35 -23.76 -17.14
CA ALA A 90 -2.45 -22.68 -17.49
C ALA A 90 -1.05 -22.94 -16.94
N SER A 91 -0.06 -22.36 -17.62
CA SER A 91 1.33 -22.39 -17.20
C SER A 91 1.93 -20.99 -17.19
N TRP A 92 2.83 -20.77 -16.24
CA TRP A 92 3.64 -19.57 -16.12
C TRP A 92 5.11 -19.95 -16.04
N GLU A 93 5.98 -19.07 -16.52
CA GLU A 93 7.43 -19.18 -16.34
C GLU A 93 7.92 -18.07 -15.42
N THR A 94 8.88 -18.40 -14.57
CA THR A 94 9.50 -17.48 -13.60
C THR A 94 10.96 -17.83 -13.39
N GLU A 95 11.76 -16.84 -13.04
CA GLU A 95 13.15 -17.02 -12.61
C GLU A 95 13.29 -17.04 -11.09
N ASP A 96 12.31 -16.50 -10.37
CA ASP A 96 12.47 -16.07 -8.99
C ASP A 96 11.26 -16.41 -8.09
N LEU A 97 10.21 -17.02 -8.65
CA LEU A 97 8.94 -17.38 -7.98
C LEU A 97 8.19 -16.18 -7.37
N VAL A 98 8.43 -14.97 -7.90
CA VAL A 98 7.74 -13.74 -7.51
C VAL A 98 7.16 -13.05 -8.75
N HIS A 99 7.92 -13.03 -9.84
CA HIS A 99 7.48 -12.46 -11.13
C HIS A 99 7.18 -13.59 -12.11
N PHE A 100 5.96 -13.60 -12.63
CA PHE A 100 5.44 -14.70 -13.45
C PHE A 100 5.01 -14.19 -14.82
N THR A 101 5.46 -14.86 -15.87
CA THR A 101 5.00 -14.62 -17.24
C THR A 101 4.12 -15.77 -17.70
N ARG A 102 2.87 -15.48 -18.06
CA ARG A 102 1.94 -16.50 -18.58
C ARG A 102 2.43 -17.03 -19.93
N LEU A 103 2.47 -18.36 -20.07
CA LEU A 103 2.78 -19.00 -21.34
C LEU A 103 1.56 -18.99 -22.27
N PRO A 104 1.74 -18.78 -23.58
CA PRO A 104 0.63 -18.80 -24.54
C PRO A 104 -0.07 -20.16 -24.61
N GLU A 105 0.70 -21.24 -24.51
CA GLU A 105 0.21 -22.61 -24.51
C GLU A 105 0.60 -23.28 -23.18
N PRO A 106 -0.33 -23.96 -22.48
CA PRO A 106 -0.02 -24.63 -21.24
C PRO A 106 0.92 -25.83 -21.48
N LEU A 107 1.85 -26.03 -20.55
CA LEU A 107 2.60 -27.27 -20.45
C LEU A 107 1.70 -28.40 -19.94
N VAL A 108 2.16 -29.64 -20.08
CA VAL A 108 1.43 -30.80 -19.55
C VAL A 108 1.41 -30.70 -18.02
N HIS A 109 0.21 -30.56 -17.45
CA HIS A 109 0.02 -30.67 -16.00
C HIS A 109 0.28 -32.10 -15.56
N SER A 110 1.31 -32.29 -14.74
CA SER A 110 1.59 -33.57 -14.10
C SER A 110 0.77 -33.69 -12.82
N ALA A 111 0.42 -34.92 -12.44
CA ALA A 111 -0.23 -35.17 -11.15
C ALA A 111 0.62 -34.62 -9.99
N PRO A 112 -0.01 -34.09 -8.93
CA PRO A 112 0.69 -33.67 -7.72
C PRO A 112 1.65 -34.75 -7.22
N SER A 113 2.88 -34.34 -6.91
CA SER A 113 3.94 -35.22 -6.41
C SER A 113 4.41 -34.84 -5.01
N GLY A 114 3.94 -33.70 -4.49
CA GLY A 114 4.13 -33.30 -3.09
C GLY A 114 3.14 -34.02 -2.18
N SER A 115 3.56 -34.33 -0.96
CA SER A 115 2.68 -34.86 0.10
C SER A 115 3.08 -34.33 1.48
N ALA A 116 3.75 -33.18 1.52
CA ALA A 116 4.19 -32.55 2.76
C ALA A 116 3.06 -31.70 3.34
N GLU A 117 2.78 -31.90 4.62
CA GLU A 117 1.88 -31.04 5.41
C GLU A 117 2.57 -29.70 5.66
N ILE A 118 1.83 -28.60 5.51
CA ILE A 118 2.34 -27.23 5.68
C ILE A 118 1.88 -26.66 7.03
N ASP A 119 0.57 -26.60 7.26
CA ASP A 119 -0.03 -25.89 8.40
C ASP A 119 -1.25 -26.62 9.01
N GLY A 120 -1.33 -27.94 8.82
CA GLY A 120 -2.42 -28.79 9.31
C GLY A 120 -3.69 -28.77 8.46
N GLU A 121 -3.83 -27.79 7.58
CA GLU A 121 -4.97 -27.66 6.65
C GLU A 121 -4.52 -27.77 5.19
N SER A 122 -3.28 -27.37 4.89
CA SER A 122 -2.73 -27.34 3.54
C SER A 122 -1.70 -28.45 3.30
N VAL A 123 -1.72 -29.01 2.09
CA VAL A 123 -0.78 -30.04 1.63
C VAL A 123 -0.10 -29.60 0.34
N ALA A 124 1.23 -29.77 0.28
CA ALA A 124 2.02 -29.47 -0.90
C ALA A 124 1.52 -30.24 -2.12
N ALA A 125 1.21 -29.54 -3.22
CA ALA A 125 0.93 -30.14 -4.52
C ALA A 125 2.24 -30.59 -5.21
N SER A 126 3.32 -29.83 -5.01
CA SER A 126 4.64 -30.19 -5.51
C SER A 126 5.75 -29.67 -4.60
N LEU A 127 6.93 -30.30 -4.71
CA LEU A 127 8.16 -29.88 -4.03
C LEU A 127 9.23 -29.64 -5.09
N LEU A 128 10.00 -28.57 -4.94
CA LEU A 128 11.11 -28.24 -5.82
C LEU A 128 12.37 -27.96 -4.99
N ASP A 129 13.47 -28.62 -5.35
CA ASP A 129 14.78 -28.29 -4.79
C ASP A 129 15.27 -26.96 -5.36
N LEU A 130 15.69 -26.07 -4.46
CA LEU A 130 16.23 -24.75 -4.73
C LEU A 130 17.75 -24.73 -4.55
N THR A 131 18.39 -23.82 -5.26
CA THR A 131 19.75 -23.39 -4.92
C THR A 131 19.72 -22.54 -3.64
N GLU A 132 20.88 -22.38 -3.00
CA GLU A 132 21.01 -21.50 -1.82
C GLU A 132 20.64 -20.06 -2.15
N GLN A 133 20.99 -19.56 -3.34
CA GLN A 133 20.68 -18.22 -3.80
C GLN A 133 19.16 -18.01 -4.00
N GLU A 134 18.47 -18.99 -4.59
CA GLU A 134 17.01 -18.94 -4.77
C GLU A 134 16.30 -18.95 -3.41
N ALA A 135 16.72 -19.82 -2.49
CA ALA A 135 16.15 -19.89 -1.16
C ALA A 135 16.40 -18.60 -0.35
N ASP A 136 17.60 -18.02 -0.43
CA ASP A 136 17.92 -16.73 0.19
C ASP A 136 17.05 -15.60 -0.38
N TYR A 137 16.93 -15.51 -1.71
CA TYR A 137 16.08 -14.52 -2.35
C TYR A 137 14.63 -14.60 -1.86
N LEU A 138 14.04 -15.80 -1.81
CA LEU A 138 12.67 -15.98 -1.33
C LEU A 138 12.49 -15.57 0.13
N ARG A 139 13.44 -15.91 1.01
CA ARG A 139 13.40 -15.49 2.42
C ARG A 139 13.43 -13.98 2.54
N ARG A 140 14.25 -13.31 1.73
CA ARG A 140 14.40 -11.85 1.79
C ARG A 140 13.20 -11.13 1.16
N LYS A 141 12.64 -11.65 0.07
CA LYS A 141 11.56 -11.02 -0.69
C LYS A 141 10.16 -11.31 -0.12
N LEU A 142 9.91 -12.53 0.34
CA LEU A 142 8.59 -12.96 0.82
C LEU A 142 8.57 -13.27 2.33
N GLY A 143 9.71 -13.22 3.01
CA GLY A 143 9.78 -13.42 4.45
C GLY A 143 9.34 -12.19 5.24
N GLU A 144 9.09 -12.40 6.52
CA GLU A 144 8.79 -11.31 7.45
C GLU A 144 10.05 -10.47 7.72
N VAL A 145 10.01 -9.21 7.29
CA VAL A 145 11.09 -8.25 7.55
C VAL A 145 11.03 -7.76 8.99
N LYS A 146 12.14 -7.92 9.69
CA LYS A 146 12.32 -7.50 11.08
C LYS A 146 13.76 -7.11 11.36
N ASN A 147 13.94 -6.17 12.28
CA ASN A 147 15.25 -5.80 12.77
C ASN A 147 15.92 -6.99 13.49
N ILE A 148 17.19 -7.20 13.19
CA ILE A 148 17.99 -8.31 13.75
C ILE A 148 19.22 -7.81 14.52
N SER A 149 19.71 -6.61 14.21
CA SER A 149 20.85 -5.99 14.89
C SER A 149 20.94 -4.50 14.57
N ALA A 150 21.89 -3.82 15.19
CA ALA A 150 22.32 -2.48 14.79
C ALA A 150 23.84 -2.38 14.90
N ASP A 151 24.46 -1.55 14.07
CA ASP A 151 25.91 -1.37 14.07
C ASP A 151 26.35 -0.61 15.34
N PRO A 152 27.49 -0.98 15.95
CA PRO A 152 28.03 -0.24 17.07
C PRO A 152 28.50 1.15 16.62
N ILE A 153 28.22 2.18 17.43
CA ILE A 153 28.68 3.54 17.17
C ILE A 153 30.01 3.76 17.89
N GLU A 154 31.10 3.70 17.14
CA GLU A 154 32.46 3.95 17.64
C GLU A 154 33.10 5.14 16.91
N ILE A 155 33.49 6.17 17.67
CA ILE A 155 34.02 7.43 17.14
C ILE A 155 35.43 7.63 17.70
N THR A 156 36.37 7.97 16.83
CA THR A 156 37.73 8.37 17.22
C THR A 156 38.00 9.77 16.71
N LEU A 157 38.41 10.68 17.60
CA LEU A 157 38.71 12.07 17.27
C LEU A 157 40.03 12.53 17.91
N ALA A 158 40.68 13.51 17.31
CA ALA A 158 41.89 14.12 17.87
C ALA A 158 41.55 15.09 19.00
N ALA A 159 42.44 15.25 19.99
CA ALA A 159 42.22 16.22 21.06
C ALA A 159 41.90 17.64 20.52
N GLY A 160 40.76 18.19 20.92
CA GLY A 160 40.22 19.49 20.51
C GLY A 160 39.31 19.46 19.28
N GLU A 161 39.09 18.30 18.66
CA GLU A 161 38.16 18.15 17.53
C GLU A 161 36.69 18.18 17.98
N GLU A 162 35.80 18.66 17.10
CA GLU A 162 34.36 18.71 17.35
C GLU A 162 33.75 17.30 17.29
N LEU A 163 33.05 16.88 18.35
CA LEU A 163 32.32 15.62 18.36
C LEU A 163 31.02 15.74 17.53
N ARG A 164 30.85 14.85 16.56
CA ARG A 164 29.60 14.68 15.80
C ARG A 164 29.13 13.24 15.93
N LEU A 165 27.89 13.07 16.39
CA LEU A 165 27.29 11.74 16.59
C LEU A 165 26.42 11.38 15.38
N PRO A 166 26.58 10.17 14.81
CA PRO A 166 25.77 9.71 13.70
C PRO A 166 24.39 9.21 14.16
N PRO A 167 23.46 8.96 13.22
CA PRO A 167 22.33 8.05 13.46
C PRO A 167 22.79 6.62 13.80
N LEU A 168 21.82 5.79 14.21
CA LEU A 168 22.00 4.35 14.42
C LEU A 168 21.68 3.60 13.12
N THR A 169 22.65 2.86 12.57
CA THR A 169 22.41 1.96 11.43
C THR A 169 21.77 0.66 11.92
N ALA A 170 20.46 0.50 11.69
CA ALA A 170 19.72 -0.74 11.96
C ALA A 170 19.85 -1.73 10.78
N ARG A 171 19.90 -3.04 11.08
CA ARG A 171 20.04 -4.14 10.11
C ARG A 171 18.80 -5.03 10.16
N TYR A 172 18.32 -5.50 9.01
CA TYR A 172 17.07 -6.26 8.89
C TYR A 172 17.29 -7.66 8.32
N SER A 173 16.31 -8.55 8.57
CA SER A 173 16.32 -9.96 8.16
C SER A 173 16.41 -10.18 6.65
N ASP A 174 15.98 -9.22 5.84
CA ASP A 174 16.10 -9.25 4.38
C ASP A 174 17.45 -8.69 3.87
N GLY A 175 18.36 -8.31 4.77
CA GLY A 175 19.66 -7.72 4.44
C GLY A 175 19.62 -6.23 4.12
N SER A 176 18.46 -5.58 4.20
CA SER A 176 18.37 -4.11 4.15
C SER A 176 18.93 -3.47 5.43
N ALA A 177 19.12 -2.15 5.38
CA ALA A 177 19.56 -1.35 6.50
C ALA A 177 18.88 0.03 6.49
N GLU A 178 18.69 0.61 7.67
CA GLU A 178 18.05 1.92 7.84
C GLU A 178 18.86 2.77 8.82
N GLU A 179 18.99 4.06 8.54
CA GLU A 179 19.56 5.04 9.47
C GLU A 179 18.47 5.62 10.36
N ILE A 180 18.50 5.26 11.65
CA ILE A 180 17.52 5.72 12.63
C ILE A 180 18.11 6.90 13.43
N PRO A 181 17.47 8.09 13.43
CA PRO A 181 17.91 9.21 14.25
C PRO A 181 18.01 8.85 15.73
N VAL A 182 18.95 9.48 16.44
CA VAL A 182 19.15 9.28 17.88
C VAL A 182 18.99 10.60 18.61
N GLU A 183 18.07 10.64 19.58
CA GLU A 183 17.97 11.71 20.57
C GLU A 183 19.06 11.48 21.65
N TRP A 184 20.17 12.19 21.51
CA TRP A 184 21.32 12.06 22.41
C TRP A 184 21.05 12.74 23.77
N ASP A 185 21.43 12.07 24.85
CA ASP A 185 21.32 12.63 26.20
C ASP A 185 22.33 13.77 26.39
N ALA A 186 21.79 14.96 26.65
CA ALA A 186 22.57 16.20 26.73
C ALA A 186 23.63 16.16 27.85
N ALA A 187 23.37 15.45 28.95
CA ALA A 187 24.31 15.36 30.06
C ALA A 187 25.52 14.47 29.72
N SER A 188 25.28 13.31 29.11
CA SER A 188 26.33 12.40 28.65
C SER A 188 27.16 13.02 27.52
N LEU A 189 26.53 13.78 26.62
CA LEU A 189 27.22 14.54 25.58
C LEU A 189 28.13 15.62 26.17
N ALA A 190 27.62 16.39 27.15
CA ALA A 190 28.40 17.43 27.82
C ALA A 190 29.55 16.89 28.69
N ALA A 191 29.50 15.60 29.06
CA ALA A 191 30.56 14.93 29.82
C ALA A 191 31.78 14.54 28.97
N VAL A 192 31.69 14.63 27.64
CA VAL A 192 32.82 14.36 26.75
C VAL A 192 33.78 15.55 26.74
N ASP A 193 34.95 15.39 27.35
CA ASP A 193 36.04 16.38 27.27
C ASP A 193 36.90 16.07 26.04
N THR A 194 36.57 16.68 24.91
CA THR A 194 37.33 16.52 23.67
C THR A 194 38.75 17.06 23.75
N GLY A 195 39.10 17.87 24.76
CA GLY A 195 40.47 18.35 24.99
C GLY A 195 41.38 17.34 25.71
N ARG A 196 40.82 16.26 26.24
CA ARG A 196 41.56 15.29 27.05
C ARG A 196 41.49 13.89 26.43
N PRO A 197 42.65 13.27 26.11
CA PRO A 197 42.70 11.89 25.66
C PRO A 197 42.03 10.94 26.66
N GLY A 198 41.19 10.04 26.16
CA GLY A 198 40.37 9.15 26.98
C GLY A 198 39.25 8.48 26.20
N GLU A 199 38.59 7.54 26.85
CA GLU A 199 37.35 6.92 26.36
C GLU A 199 36.17 7.51 27.12
N TYR A 200 35.13 7.88 26.37
CA TYR A 200 33.87 8.42 26.86
C TYR A 200 32.72 7.60 26.27
N ALA A 201 31.57 7.63 26.95
CA ALA A 201 30.33 7.01 26.48
C ALA A 201 29.24 8.09 26.43
N VAL A 202 28.57 8.20 25.27
CA VAL A 202 27.41 9.06 25.09
C VAL A 202 26.20 8.18 24.91
N THR A 203 25.17 8.39 25.72
CA THR A 203 23.92 7.62 25.65
C THR A 203 22.85 8.38 24.88
N GLY A 204 21.93 7.69 24.23
CA GLY A 204 20.81 8.29 23.53
C GLY A 204 19.66 7.32 23.34
N ARG A 205 18.57 7.81 22.74
CA ARG A 205 17.40 7.00 22.40
C ARG A 205 17.16 7.04 20.90
N ALA A 206 17.08 5.88 20.27
CA ALA A 206 16.72 5.77 18.85
C ALA A 206 15.26 6.20 18.64
N VAL A 207 15.01 6.99 17.59
CA VAL A 207 13.70 7.58 17.28
C VAL A 207 12.86 6.60 16.47
N VAL A 208 12.22 5.68 17.18
CA VAL A 208 11.22 4.75 16.63
C VAL A 208 9.84 5.35 16.90
N LYS A 209 9.14 5.75 15.85
CA LYS A 209 7.80 6.36 16.01
C LYS A 209 6.77 5.26 16.26
N GLU A 210 6.04 5.39 17.36
CA GLU A 210 4.88 4.58 17.67
C GLU A 210 3.65 5.47 17.60
N TYR A 211 2.71 5.11 16.74
CA TYR A 211 1.42 5.78 16.67
C TYR A 211 0.42 5.04 17.55
N ARG A 212 -0.51 5.76 18.15
CA ARG A 212 -1.67 5.13 18.79
C ARG A 212 -2.45 4.34 17.74
N THR A 213 -2.89 3.13 18.07
CA THR A 213 -3.68 2.28 17.17
C THR A 213 -5.10 2.01 17.70
N PRO A 214 -6.16 2.42 16.97
CA PRO A 214 -6.14 3.39 15.87
C PRO A 214 -5.79 4.80 16.38
N ILE A 215 -5.34 5.68 15.48
CA ILE A 215 -5.08 7.10 15.76
C ILE A 215 -6.41 7.80 16.02
N LEU A 216 -7.40 7.61 15.13
CA LEU A 216 -8.75 8.13 15.28
C LEU A 216 -9.79 7.06 14.91
N TRP A 217 -10.76 6.88 15.79
CA TRP A 217 -11.90 5.99 15.58
C TRP A 217 -12.91 6.58 14.61
N GLY A 218 -13.47 5.77 13.72
CA GLY A 218 -14.58 6.17 12.84
C GLY A 218 -14.21 7.13 11.72
N ILE A 219 -12.93 7.19 11.36
CA ILE A 219 -12.42 7.93 10.21
C ILE A 219 -11.96 6.89 9.18
N ALA A 220 -12.73 6.75 8.12
CA ALA A 220 -12.34 6.01 6.92
C ALA A 220 -11.65 6.94 5.92
N ASP A 221 -11.03 6.35 4.90
CA ASP A 221 -10.39 7.03 3.77
C ASP A 221 -9.49 8.22 4.20
N PRO A 222 -8.57 8.02 5.17
CA PRO A 222 -7.84 9.13 5.76
C PRO A 222 -6.76 9.68 4.82
N MET A 223 -6.76 11.00 4.63
CA MET A 223 -5.71 11.72 3.92
C MET A 223 -5.03 12.74 4.83
N VAL A 224 -3.70 12.65 4.94
CA VAL A 224 -2.88 13.59 5.73
C VAL A 224 -1.89 14.34 4.85
N LEU A 225 -2.11 15.65 4.73
CA LEU A 225 -1.20 16.57 4.02
C LEU A 225 -0.37 17.38 5.02
N ARG A 226 0.95 17.40 4.87
CA ARG A 226 1.78 18.44 5.49
C ARG A 226 1.78 19.69 4.62
N TYR A 227 1.21 20.80 5.10
CA TYR A 227 0.99 21.99 4.29
C TYR A 227 1.70 23.23 4.84
N GLU A 228 2.71 23.69 4.11
CA GLU A 228 3.54 24.85 4.47
C GLU A 228 2.89 26.21 4.13
N GLY A 229 1.88 26.25 3.26
CA GLY A 229 1.30 27.50 2.76
C GLY A 229 0.48 28.32 3.76
N PHE A 230 0.30 27.82 4.99
CA PHE A 230 -0.39 28.53 6.07
C PHE A 230 0.39 28.50 7.39
N TYR A 231 0.57 27.32 8.01
CA TYR A 231 1.28 27.18 9.29
C TYR A 231 2.31 26.03 9.37
N ASN A 232 2.57 25.32 8.27
CA ASN A 232 3.38 24.08 8.26
C ASN A 232 2.86 23.03 9.26
N PHE A 233 1.56 22.73 9.14
CA PHE A 233 0.89 21.71 9.94
C PHE A 233 0.55 20.48 9.09
N TYR A 234 0.33 19.36 9.79
CA TYR A 234 -0.41 18.24 9.26
C TYR A 234 -1.90 18.58 9.26
N PHE A 235 -2.56 18.39 8.13
CA PHE A 235 -4.00 18.49 7.97
C PHE A 235 -4.57 17.12 7.66
N LEU A 236 -5.59 16.72 8.40
CA LEU A 236 -6.32 15.46 8.21
C LEU A 236 -7.72 15.75 7.68
N VAL A 237 -8.09 15.02 6.63
CA VAL A 237 -9.46 14.84 6.17
C VAL A 237 -9.74 13.34 6.05
N GLY A 238 -11.01 12.95 6.05
CA GLY A 238 -11.42 11.56 5.83
C GLY A 238 -12.94 11.41 5.90
N THR A 239 -13.43 10.25 5.47
CA THR A 239 -14.85 9.90 5.54
C THR A 239 -15.25 9.63 7.00
N ASN A 240 -16.20 10.40 7.53
CA ASN A 240 -16.69 10.23 8.89
C ASN A 240 -17.79 9.15 8.95
N GLU A 241 -17.42 7.97 9.46
CA GLU A 241 -18.30 6.79 9.58
C GLU A 241 -19.51 7.05 10.49
N TYR A 242 -19.38 7.90 11.52
CA TYR A 242 -20.50 8.22 12.43
C TYR A 242 -21.60 9.03 11.76
N THR A 243 -21.28 9.67 10.64
CA THR A 243 -22.20 10.50 9.87
C THR A 243 -22.40 9.96 8.46
N GLU A 244 -21.93 8.74 8.17
CA GLU A 244 -22.02 8.10 6.86
C GLU A 244 -21.45 8.96 5.71
N GLY A 245 -20.40 9.74 5.99
CA GLY A 245 -19.82 10.67 5.03
C GLY A 245 -20.80 11.76 4.60
N ARG A 246 -21.58 12.32 5.54
CA ARG A 246 -22.49 13.42 5.23
C ARG A 246 -21.78 14.76 5.12
N ASP A 247 -20.89 15.10 6.05
CA ASP A 247 -20.19 16.39 6.08
C ASP A 247 -18.68 16.19 5.88
N LEU A 248 -17.98 17.21 5.36
CA LEU A 248 -16.52 17.19 5.25
C LEU A 248 -15.90 17.96 6.41
N TRP A 249 -14.95 17.31 7.08
CA TRP A 249 -14.27 17.84 8.25
C TRP A 249 -12.77 17.87 8.03
N ILE A 250 -12.12 18.91 8.55
CA ILE A 250 -10.67 19.04 8.57
C ILE A 250 -10.17 19.18 10.01
N ARG A 251 -9.03 18.55 10.31
CA ARG A 251 -8.28 18.69 11.58
C ARG A 251 -6.86 19.10 11.25
N HIS A 252 -6.17 19.74 12.20
CA HIS A 252 -4.75 20.02 12.02
C HIS A 252 -3.94 19.90 13.31
N SER A 253 -2.64 19.61 13.17
CA SER A 253 -1.69 19.53 14.27
C SER A 253 -0.24 19.69 13.80
N ASP A 254 0.67 20.01 14.73
CA ASP A 254 2.12 20.04 14.48
C ASP A 254 2.71 18.65 14.18
N THR A 255 2.01 17.59 14.59
CA THR A 255 2.46 16.20 14.45
C THR A 255 1.32 15.31 14.00
N ILE A 256 1.63 14.19 13.34
CA ILE A 256 0.60 13.21 12.94
C ILE A 256 -0.16 12.68 14.18
N GLU A 257 0.57 12.35 15.26
CA GLU A 257 -0.04 11.84 16.51
C GLU A 257 -0.98 12.87 17.16
N GLY A 258 -0.62 14.16 17.08
CA GLY A 258 -1.42 15.24 17.65
C GLY A 258 -2.80 15.43 16.99
N LEU A 259 -3.01 14.87 15.79
CA LEU A 259 -4.33 14.84 15.14
C LEU A 259 -5.39 14.11 15.98
N THR A 260 -4.98 13.16 16.83
CA THR A 260 -5.86 12.41 17.76
C THR A 260 -6.69 13.33 18.66
N GLY A 261 -6.11 14.44 19.10
CA GLY A 261 -6.74 15.41 20.01
C GLY A 261 -7.20 16.70 19.34
N ALA A 262 -6.93 16.87 18.04
CA ALA A 262 -7.25 18.10 17.33
C ALA A 262 -8.77 18.25 17.11
N GLU A 263 -9.28 19.47 17.33
CA GLU A 263 -10.67 19.81 17.04
C GLU A 263 -10.93 19.77 15.52
N GLY A 264 -12.09 19.23 15.13
CA GLY A 264 -12.52 19.22 13.74
C GLY A 264 -13.27 20.48 13.37
N VAL A 265 -12.96 21.05 12.21
CA VAL A 265 -13.71 22.13 11.58
C VAL A 265 -14.49 21.55 10.41
N CYS A 266 -15.81 21.78 10.37
CA CYS A 266 -16.62 21.40 9.21
C CYS A 266 -16.40 22.42 8.09
N ILE A 267 -15.86 21.96 6.95
CA ILE A 267 -15.58 22.81 5.79
C ILE A 267 -16.66 22.71 4.71
N PHE A 268 -17.52 21.70 4.80
CA PHE A 268 -18.68 21.53 3.92
C PHE A 268 -19.78 20.75 4.62
N HIS A 269 -20.99 21.29 4.62
CA HIS A 269 -22.19 20.61 5.10
C HIS A 269 -23.01 20.05 3.93
N ALA A 270 -23.47 18.81 4.05
CA ALA A 270 -24.39 18.26 3.06
C ALA A 270 -25.65 19.12 2.93
N THR A 271 -26.17 19.19 1.70
CA THR A 271 -27.50 19.73 1.46
C THR A 271 -28.58 18.83 2.08
N GLU A 272 -29.79 19.35 2.23
CA GLU A 272 -30.91 18.54 2.74
C GLU A 272 -31.38 17.48 1.74
N SER A 273 -31.25 17.75 0.43
CA SER A 273 -31.64 16.85 -0.66
C SER A 273 -31.00 17.28 -1.98
N GLY A 274 -30.85 16.35 -2.91
CA GLY A 274 -30.34 16.63 -4.26
C GLY A 274 -28.81 16.57 -4.32
N ASP A 275 -28.18 17.54 -5.00
CA ASP A 275 -26.73 17.54 -5.15
C ASP A 275 -26.07 17.72 -3.77
N HIS A 276 -25.09 16.88 -3.48
CA HIS A 276 -24.33 16.86 -2.23
C HIS A 276 -25.09 16.48 -0.95
N SER A 277 -26.28 15.89 -1.06
CA SER A 277 -27.07 15.54 0.14
C SER A 277 -26.61 14.26 0.86
N GLY A 278 -25.66 13.52 0.28
CA GLY A 278 -25.12 12.28 0.84
C GLY A 278 -23.93 11.77 0.03
N CYS A 279 -23.27 10.75 0.58
CA CYS A 279 -22.10 10.11 -0.01
C CYS A 279 -20.95 11.09 -0.31
N ASN A 280 -20.67 12.01 0.63
CA ASN A 280 -19.52 12.91 0.57
C ASN A 280 -18.30 12.15 1.11
N TRP A 281 -17.61 11.44 0.21
CA TRP A 281 -16.62 10.42 0.55
C TRP A 281 -15.21 10.81 0.13
N ALA A 282 -14.24 10.23 0.84
CA ALA A 282 -12.82 10.22 0.50
C ALA A 282 -12.26 11.61 0.13
N PRO A 283 -12.38 12.61 1.01
CA PRO A 283 -11.71 13.88 0.78
C PRO A 283 -10.19 13.73 0.78
N GLU A 284 -9.51 14.32 -0.20
CA GLU A 284 -8.06 14.43 -0.29
C GLU A 284 -7.63 15.88 -0.44
N LEU A 285 -6.59 16.29 0.29
CA LEU A 285 -6.01 17.63 0.20
C LEU A 285 -4.79 17.63 -0.71
N HIS A 286 -4.79 18.52 -1.70
CA HIS A 286 -3.68 18.66 -2.66
C HIS A 286 -3.34 20.12 -2.91
N VAL A 287 -2.07 20.42 -3.17
CA VAL A 287 -1.68 21.74 -3.69
C VAL A 287 -1.63 21.66 -5.21
N ILE A 288 -2.64 22.22 -5.88
CA ILE A 288 -2.78 22.19 -7.34
C ILE A 288 -2.68 23.61 -7.87
N GLY A 289 -1.71 23.87 -8.76
CA GLY A 289 -1.51 25.21 -9.31
C GLY A 289 -1.19 26.28 -8.25
N GLY A 290 -0.57 25.88 -7.14
CA GLY A 290 -0.26 26.75 -6.01
C GLY A 290 -1.43 27.07 -5.08
N LYS A 291 -2.58 26.40 -5.24
CA LYS A 291 -3.75 26.55 -4.37
C LYS A 291 -4.04 25.25 -3.64
N LEU A 292 -4.49 25.34 -2.39
CA LEU A 292 -4.96 24.18 -1.66
C LEU A 292 -6.35 23.79 -2.16
N CYS A 293 -6.49 22.56 -2.60
CA CYS A 293 -7.69 21.97 -3.15
C CYS A 293 -8.12 20.76 -2.30
N CYS A 294 -9.42 20.50 -2.23
CA CYS A 294 -10.01 19.31 -1.66
C CYS A 294 -10.72 18.53 -2.78
N LEU A 295 -10.20 17.37 -3.15
CA LEU A 295 -10.84 16.42 -4.06
C LEU A 295 -11.70 15.47 -3.24
N PHE A 296 -12.92 15.15 -3.68
CA PHE A 296 -13.78 14.19 -2.97
C PHE A 296 -14.88 13.65 -3.90
N ALA A 297 -15.58 12.60 -3.50
CA ALA A 297 -16.77 12.12 -4.21
C ALA A 297 -18.05 12.64 -3.56
N SER A 298 -19.07 12.94 -4.35
CA SER A 298 -20.36 13.42 -3.83
C SER A 298 -21.53 13.05 -4.72
N SER A 299 -22.64 12.59 -4.12
CA SER A 299 -23.84 12.17 -4.85
C SER A 299 -24.64 13.35 -5.42
N THR A 300 -25.20 13.16 -6.61
CA THR A 300 -26.09 14.15 -7.24
C THR A 300 -27.52 14.15 -6.71
N ASN A 301 -27.90 13.12 -5.97
CA ASN A 301 -29.26 12.94 -5.45
C ASN A 301 -29.32 12.29 -4.06
N GLY A 302 -28.18 12.09 -3.41
CA GLY A 302 -28.04 11.42 -2.11
C GLY A 302 -27.81 9.92 -2.18
N GLU A 303 -27.90 9.29 -3.36
CA GLU A 303 -27.68 7.85 -3.53
C GLU A 303 -26.26 7.53 -4.00
N TRP A 304 -25.71 6.41 -3.54
CA TRP A 304 -24.33 6.01 -3.83
C TRP A 304 -24.05 5.79 -5.32
N ASN A 305 -25.02 5.28 -6.07
CA ASN A 305 -24.88 4.98 -7.51
C ASN A 305 -24.93 6.24 -8.40
N HIS A 306 -24.89 7.43 -7.78
CA HIS A 306 -24.83 8.73 -8.42
C HIS A 306 -23.66 9.60 -7.94
N VAL A 307 -22.68 9.03 -7.23
CA VAL A 307 -21.48 9.77 -6.78
C VAL A 307 -20.61 10.18 -7.95
N GLN A 308 -20.10 11.40 -7.88
CA GLN A 308 -19.23 12.00 -8.89
C GLN A 308 -18.08 12.73 -8.23
N SER A 309 -16.89 12.69 -8.83
CA SER A 309 -15.72 13.43 -8.35
C SER A 309 -15.96 14.94 -8.37
N ARG A 310 -15.62 15.58 -7.26
CA ARG A 310 -15.76 17.02 -6.99
C ARG A 310 -14.42 17.60 -6.56
N ILE A 311 -14.30 18.91 -6.72
CA ILE A 311 -13.20 19.71 -6.22
C ILE A 311 -13.73 20.96 -5.51
N MET A 312 -13.13 21.31 -4.37
CA MET A 312 -13.23 22.62 -3.73
C MET A 312 -11.86 23.25 -3.66
N VAL A 313 -11.78 24.58 -3.70
CA VAL A 313 -10.54 25.35 -3.64
C VAL A 313 -10.57 26.27 -2.43
N CYS A 314 -9.51 26.23 -1.62
CA CYS A 314 -9.33 27.11 -0.48
C CYS A 314 -8.61 28.40 -0.91
N GLU A 315 -9.13 29.56 -0.49
CA GLU A 315 -8.48 30.85 -0.76
C GLU A 315 -7.18 31.04 0.02
N HIS A 316 -7.15 30.67 1.30
CA HIS A 316 -5.96 30.84 2.13
C HIS A 316 -5.90 29.91 3.36
N ASN A 317 -6.86 30.04 4.29
CA ASN A 317 -6.89 29.31 5.55
C ASN A 317 -7.89 28.15 5.49
N PRO A 318 -7.41 26.89 5.48
CA PRO A 318 -8.29 25.72 5.39
C PRO A 318 -9.19 25.50 6.61
N THR A 319 -8.95 26.18 7.73
CA THR A 319 -9.77 26.08 8.95
C THR A 319 -10.87 27.15 9.03
N VAL A 320 -11.06 27.96 7.98
CA VAL A 320 -12.15 28.92 7.86
C VAL A 320 -13.11 28.42 6.77
N PRO A 321 -14.30 27.88 7.14
CA PRO A 321 -15.22 27.28 6.19
C PRO A 321 -15.60 28.22 5.02
N GLU A 322 -15.75 29.52 5.29
CA GLU A 322 -16.12 30.52 4.29
C GLU A 322 -15.05 30.80 3.23
N GLN A 323 -13.82 30.29 3.43
CA GLN A 323 -12.73 30.41 2.45
C GLN A 323 -12.62 29.21 1.50
N TRP A 324 -13.50 28.23 1.64
CA TRP A 324 -13.62 27.15 0.68
C TRP A 324 -14.67 27.49 -0.37
N SER A 325 -14.36 27.26 -1.64
CA SER A 325 -15.33 27.39 -2.72
C SER A 325 -16.44 26.34 -2.60
N GLU A 326 -17.57 26.59 -3.24
CA GLU A 326 -18.58 25.55 -3.46
C GLU A 326 -17.98 24.34 -4.20
N PRO A 327 -18.50 23.12 -3.98
CA PRO A 327 -18.09 21.95 -4.73
C PRO A 327 -18.36 22.08 -6.23
N VAL A 328 -17.34 21.83 -7.05
CA VAL A 328 -17.46 21.81 -8.51
C VAL A 328 -17.24 20.39 -9.01
N ARG A 329 -18.06 19.92 -9.94
CA ARG A 329 -17.85 18.62 -10.59
C ARG A 329 -16.60 18.64 -11.47
N VAL A 330 -15.75 17.63 -11.34
CA VAL A 330 -14.64 17.40 -12.27
C VAL A 330 -15.20 16.87 -13.60
N THR A 331 -14.79 17.48 -14.70
CA THR A 331 -15.35 17.21 -16.05
C THR A 331 -14.26 16.89 -17.07
N ARG A 332 -14.67 16.39 -18.24
CA ARG A 332 -13.79 16.31 -19.41
C ARG A 332 -13.43 17.71 -19.91
N ALA A 333 -12.45 17.78 -20.83
CA ALA A 333 -11.99 19.05 -21.41
C ALA A 333 -13.12 19.88 -22.06
N ASP A 334 -14.10 19.21 -22.66
CA ASP A 334 -15.28 19.84 -23.29
C ASP A 334 -16.39 20.23 -22.31
N GLY A 335 -16.22 19.94 -21.01
CA GLY A 335 -17.20 20.19 -19.95
C GLY A 335 -18.24 19.08 -19.77
N SER A 336 -18.17 17.98 -20.53
CA SER A 336 -19.03 16.83 -20.33
C SER A 336 -18.66 16.02 -19.06
N PRO A 337 -19.59 15.22 -18.50
CA PRO A 337 -19.29 14.33 -17.37
C PRO A 337 -18.17 13.33 -17.70
N LEU A 338 -17.40 12.90 -16.70
CA LEU A 338 -16.35 11.87 -16.86
C LEU A 338 -16.91 10.51 -17.31
N ILE A 339 -18.14 10.21 -16.89
CA ILE A 339 -18.90 9.03 -17.28
C ILE A 339 -20.36 9.41 -17.51
N GLU A 340 -21.02 8.77 -18.50
CA GLU A 340 -22.43 9.01 -18.80
C GLU A 340 -23.37 8.34 -17.79
N ASN A 341 -23.14 7.05 -17.50
CA ASN A 341 -23.93 6.25 -16.56
C ASN A 341 -22.99 5.53 -15.59
N GLY A 342 -23.12 5.83 -14.30
CA GLY A 342 -22.30 5.23 -13.26
C GLY A 342 -21.68 6.28 -12.34
N ILE A 343 -20.56 5.91 -11.73
CA ILE A 343 -19.95 6.66 -10.63
C ILE A 343 -18.48 6.98 -10.91
N THR A 344 -18.04 8.10 -10.34
CA THR A 344 -16.62 8.47 -10.22
C THR A 344 -16.34 8.86 -8.78
N LEU A 345 -15.28 8.29 -8.20
CA LEU A 345 -14.90 8.48 -6.81
C LEU A 345 -13.38 8.38 -6.64
N ASP A 346 -12.89 8.68 -5.44
CA ASP A 346 -11.51 8.46 -5.02
C ASP A 346 -10.48 9.09 -5.95
N MET A 347 -10.72 10.34 -6.34
CA MET A 347 -9.83 11.05 -7.25
C MET A 347 -8.63 11.59 -6.49
N THR A 348 -7.44 11.13 -6.88
CA THR A 348 -6.16 11.64 -6.38
C THR A 348 -5.44 12.46 -7.44
N TYR A 349 -4.57 13.37 -6.99
CA TYR A 349 -3.70 14.19 -7.83
C TYR A 349 -2.24 13.81 -7.61
N PHE A 350 -1.46 13.79 -8.68
CA PHE A 350 -0.01 13.75 -8.57
C PHE A 350 0.67 14.40 -9.78
N GLU A 351 1.90 14.82 -9.58
CA GLU A 351 2.77 15.32 -10.65
C GLU A 351 3.84 14.29 -10.95
N ALA A 352 4.31 14.18 -12.19
CA ALA A 352 5.46 13.36 -12.56
C ALA A 352 6.06 13.91 -13.85
N ASN A 353 7.40 13.97 -13.93
CA ASN A 353 8.12 14.47 -15.10
C ASN A 353 7.59 15.84 -15.62
N GLY A 354 7.27 16.76 -14.69
CA GLY A 354 6.76 18.10 -14.99
C GLY A 354 5.33 18.15 -15.57
N LYS A 355 4.59 17.05 -15.50
CA LYS A 355 3.17 16.94 -15.90
C LYS A 355 2.30 16.61 -14.69
N SER A 356 1.02 16.94 -14.77
CA SER A 356 0.04 16.71 -13.72
C SER A 356 -1.02 15.72 -14.17
N TYR A 357 -1.43 14.84 -13.26
CA TYR A 357 -2.35 13.75 -13.52
C TYR A 357 -3.42 13.66 -12.45
N TYR A 358 -4.62 13.26 -12.86
CA TYR A 358 -5.59 12.65 -11.96
C TYR A 358 -5.64 11.14 -12.19
N CYS A 359 -5.75 10.38 -11.11
CA CYS A 359 -6.19 8.99 -11.13
C CYS A 359 -7.42 8.83 -10.23
N TRP A 360 -8.42 8.06 -10.66
CA TRP A 360 -9.66 7.90 -9.92
C TRP A 360 -10.30 6.53 -10.19
N ALA A 361 -11.20 6.12 -9.30
CA ALA A 361 -12.01 4.94 -9.48
C ALA A 361 -13.28 5.28 -10.26
N GLN A 362 -13.64 4.45 -11.23
CA GLN A 362 -14.80 4.64 -12.08
C GLN A 362 -15.54 3.33 -12.32
N ARG A 363 -16.87 3.36 -12.21
CA ARG A 363 -17.71 2.17 -12.38
C ARG A 363 -18.94 2.49 -13.21
N THR A 364 -19.15 1.72 -14.28
CA THR A 364 -20.36 1.81 -15.11
C THR A 364 -21.52 1.13 -14.40
N ILE A 365 -22.67 1.81 -14.35
CA ILE A 365 -23.91 1.26 -13.80
C ILE A 365 -25.03 1.57 -14.79
N ASP A 366 -25.49 0.55 -15.50
CA ASP A 366 -26.49 0.69 -16.55
C ASP A 366 -27.52 -0.46 -16.55
N GLU A 367 -28.36 -0.54 -17.58
CA GLU A 367 -29.38 -1.57 -17.74
C GLU A 367 -28.83 -3.00 -17.85
N ARG A 368 -27.53 -3.17 -18.14
CA ARG A 368 -26.82 -4.45 -18.17
C ARG A 368 -26.32 -4.87 -16.79
N GLY A 369 -26.38 -3.98 -15.80
CA GLY A 369 -25.96 -4.18 -14.43
C GLY A 369 -24.82 -3.27 -14.00
N THR A 370 -24.11 -3.71 -12.98
CA THR A 370 -22.98 -2.99 -12.39
C THR A 370 -21.67 -3.62 -12.89
N ASP A 371 -20.84 -2.85 -13.59
CA ASP A 371 -19.51 -3.30 -14.06
C ASP A 371 -18.50 -3.35 -12.90
N SER A 372 -17.21 -3.62 -13.13
CA SER A 372 -16.15 -3.43 -12.13
C SER A 372 -15.92 -1.93 -11.82
N SER A 373 -15.38 -1.65 -10.64
CA SER A 373 -14.72 -0.35 -10.39
C SER A 373 -13.29 -0.45 -10.89
N ASP A 374 -12.97 0.38 -11.87
CA ASP A 374 -11.67 0.40 -12.55
C ASP A 374 -10.93 1.71 -12.23
N LEU A 375 -9.60 1.67 -12.24
CA LEU A 375 -8.78 2.87 -12.14
C LEU A 375 -8.58 3.51 -13.51
N MET A 376 -8.92 4.78 -13.61
CA MET A 376 -8.71 5.61 -14.78
C MET A 376 -7.60 6.64 -14.50
N ILE A 377 -6.82 7.00 -15.51
CA ILE A 377 -5.81 8.07 -15.43
C ILE A 377 -5.99 9.07 -16.56
N ALA A 378 -5.80 10.36 -16.28
CA ALA A 378 -5.85 11.42 -17.29
C ALA A 378 -4.91 12.58 -16.93
N PRO A 379 -4.38 13.33 -17.93
CA PRO A 379 -3.68 14.56 -17.65
C PRO A 379 -4.64 15.66 -17.17
N VAL A 380 -4.17 16.55 -16.30
CA VAL A 380 -4.89 17.74 -15.82
C VAL A 380 -4.03 18.99 -16.00
N ASP A 381 -4.66 20.13 -16.30
CA ASP A 381 -4.02 21.43 -16.26
C ASP A 381 -4.20 22.03 -14.85
N PRO A 382 -3.14 22.25 -14.06
CA PRO A 382 -3.27 22.84 -12.72
C PRO A 382 -3.90 24.24 -12.70
N ALA A 383 -3.93 24.96 -13.83
CA ALA A 383 -4.62 26.24 -13.94
C ALA A 383 -6.15 26.09 -14.03
N HIS A 384 -6.64 24.90 -14.42
CA HIS A 384 -8.05 24.54 -14.59
C HIS A 384 -8.34 23.17 -13.95
N PRO A 385 -8.12 23.03 -12.63
CA PRO A 385 -8.13 21.72 -11.95
C PRO A 385 -9.53 21.07 -11.91
N GLU A 386 -10.59 21.80 -12.28
CA GLU A 386 -11.95 21.27 -12.40
C GLU A 386 -12.23 20.54 -13.73
N ARG A 387 -11.25 20.49 -14.65
CA ARG A 387 -11.38 19.81 -15.95
C ARG A 387 -10.14 19.02 -16.33
N LEU A 388 -10.33 17.87 -16.94
CA LEU A 388 -9.25 17.11 -17.55
C LEU A 388 -8.63 17.88 -18.72
N ALA A 389 -7.33 17.69 -18.95
CA ALA A 389 -6.58 18.22 -20.08
C ALA A 389 -6.48 17.23 -21.26
N GLY A 390 -7.04 16.03 -21.12
CA GLY A 390 -7.00 14.97 -22.14
C GLY A 390 -7.96 13.83 -21.82
N GLU A 391 -7.94 12.81 -22.66
CA GLU A 391 -8.84 11.66 -22.53
C GLU A 391 -8.43 10.73 -21.37
N PRO A 392 -9.38 10.20 -20.60
CA PRO A 392 -9.16 9.11 -19.65
C PRO A 392 -8.60 7.84 -20.32
N VAL A 393 -7.64 7.20 -19.65
CA VAL A 393 -7.11 5.87 -19.99
C VAL A 393 -7.45 4.90 -18.88
N LEU A 394 -7.93 3.70 -19.23
CA LEU A 394 -8.09 2.59 -18.29
C LEU A 394 -6.71 2.08 -17.88
N LEU A 395 -6.35 2.29 -16.61
CA LEU A 395 -5.05 1.94 -16.07
C LEU A 395 -5.06 0.55 -15.42
N CYS A 396 -6.06 0.29 -14.58
CA CYS A 396 -6.17 -0.95 -13.84
C CYS A 396 -7.62 -1.38 -13.73
N ARG A 397 -7.85 -2.68 -13.84
CA ARG A 397 -9.14 -3.33 -13.66
C ARG A 397 -8.94 -4.52 -12.73
N PRO A 398 -9.83 -4.78 -11.76
CA PRO A 398 -9.74 -5.96 -10.90
C PRO A 398 -9.57 -7.20 -11.76
N LYS A 399 -8.63 -8.09 -11.48
CA LYS A 399 -8.44 -9.30 -12.29
C LYS A 399 -8.00 -10.52 -11.51
N TYR A 400 -7.61 -10.40 -10.25
CA TYR A 400 -7.14 -11.51 -9.44
C TYR A 400 -8.12 -11.80 -8.32
N ALA A 401 -8.29 -13.06 -7.93
CA ALA A 401 -9.27 -13.43 -6.91
C ALA A 401 -9.21 -12.58 -5.60
N TRP A 402 -8.04 -12.05 -5.24
CA TRP A 402 -7.85 -11.16 -4.09
C TRP A 402 -8.47 -9.75 -4.26
N ASP A 403 -8.59 -9.21 -5.48
CA ASP A 403 -9.17 -7.87 -5.76
C ASP A 403 -10.65 -7.92 -6.18
N ARG A 404 -11.24 -9.12 -6.16
CA ARG A 404 -12.62 -9.40 -6.59
C ARG A 404 -13.26 -10.55 -5.82
N GLN A 405 -12.92 -10.69 -4.55
CA GLN A 405 -13.38 -11.80 -3.72
C GLN A 405 -14.88 -11.73 -3.44
N HIS A 406 -15.39 -10.54 -3.12
CA HIS A 406 -16.80 -10.25 -2.86
C HIS A 406 -17.37 -9.25 -3.86
N THR A 407 -16.56 -8.31 -4.36
CA THR A 407 -16.97 -7.34 -5.39
C THR A 407 -15.77 -6.95 -6.23
N GLU A 408 -15.95 -6.81 -7.54
CA GLU A 408 -14.90 -6.41 -8.48
C GLU A 408 -14.60 -4.91 -8.34
N VAL A 409 -13.68 -4.57 -7.44
CA VAL A 409 -13.33 -3.18 -7.10
C VAL A 409 -11.83 -3.01 -7.05
N ASP A 410 -11.32 -2.08 -7.86
CA ASP A 410 -10.04 -1.41 -7.66
C ASP A 410 -10.40 0.09 -7.43
N GLU A 411 -10.04 0.64 -6.27
CA GLU A 411 -10.37 2.01 -5.87
C GLU A 411 -9.29 2.66 -4.99
N GLY A 412 -9.53 3.87 -4.45
CA GLY A 412 -8.59 4.55 -3.55
C GLY A 412 -7.15 4.66 -4.04
N PRO A 413 -6.86 5.11 -5.28
CA PRO A 413 -5.50 5.24 -5.76
C PRO A 413 -4.74 6.34 -5.00
N HIS A 414 -3.50 6.11 -4.61
CA HIS A 414 -2.62 7.17 -4.09
C HIS A 414 -1.14 6.91 -4.41
N VAL A 415 -0.38 7.96 -4.71
CA VAL A 415 1.00 7.82 -5.21
C VAL A 415 2.03 8.08 -4.12
N LEU A 416 2.99 7.16 -3.96
CA LEU A 416 4.27 7.35 -3.29
C LEU A 416 5.36 7.52 -4.36
N LYS A 417 6.21 8.54 -4.20
CA LYS A 417 7.41 8.71 -5.02
C LYS A 417 8.64 8.30 -4.26
N HIS A 418 9.45 7.42 -4.84
CA HIS A 418 10.71 7.01 -4.24
C HIS A 418 11.69 6.55 -5.33
N ASP A 419 12.95 6.98 -5.24
CA ASP A 419 14.04 6.53 -6.11
C ASP A 419 13.74 6.52 -7.62
N GLY A 420 13.09 7.59 -8.10
CA GLY A 420 12.74 7.75 -9.52
C GLY A 420 11.59 6.86 -10.00
N LYS A 421 10.86 6.25 -9.06
CA LYS A 421 9.67 5.44 -9.33
C LYS A 421 8.42 6.04 -8.70
N LEU A 422 7.29 5.74 -9.32
CA LEU A 422 5.95 5.95 -8.78
C LEU A 422 5.43 4.60 -8.30
N TYR A 423 5.06 4.54 -7.03
CA TYR A 423 4.31 3.43 -6.42
C TYR A 423 2.89 3.94 -6.18
N MET A 424 1.97 3.64 -7.09
CA MET A 424 0.56 3.95 -6.93
C MET A 424 -0.11 2.78 -6.21
N SER A 425 -0.45 2.97 -4.94
CA SER A 425 -1.28 2.01 -4.22
C SER A 425 -2.71 2.13 -4.73
N TYR A 426 -3.46 1.04 -4.63
CA TYR A 426 -4.90 1.02 -4.81
C TYR A 426 -5.49 -0.07 -3.93
N SER A 427 -6.77 0.03 -3.62
CA SER A 427 -7.48 -0.92 -2.78
C SER A 427 -8.31 -1.88 -3.62
N GLY A 428 -8.23 -3.17 -3.29
CA GLY A 428 -8.95 -4.26 -3.95
C GLY A 428 -10.06 -4.85 -3.07
N ASP A 429 -11.05 -5.46 -3.71
CA ASP A 429 -12.25 -6.08 -3.12
C ASP A 429 -13.26 -5.08 -2.52
N SER A 430 -14.41 -5.59 -2.07
CA SER A 430 -15.33 -4.83 -1.23
C SER A 430 -14.69 -4.36 0.08
N VAL A 431 -15.24 -3.30 0.69
CA VAL A 431 -14.88 -2.78 2.02
C VAL A 431 -15.26 -3.78 3.14
N SER A 432 -14.60 -4.93 3.14
CA SER A 432 -14.84 -6.11 3.98
C SER A 432 -13.66 -6.29 4.96
N ASP A 433 -13.52 -7.48 5.56
CA ASP A 433 -12.30 -7.86 6.30
C ASP A 433 -11.15 -8.22 5.35
N TYR A 434 -11.42 -8.36 4.04
CA TYR A 434 -10.51 -8.79 2.97
C TYR A 434 -10.08 -7.64 2.06
N TYR A 435 -10.59 -6.43 2.30
CA TYR A 435 -10.10 -5.21 1.66
C TYR A 435 -8.59 -5.10 1.84
N CYS A 436 -7.86 -4.81 0.77
CA CYS A 436 -6.41 -4.91 0.77
C CYS A 436 -5.79 -3.96 -0.24
N LEU A 437 -4.48 -3.72 -0.16
CA LEU A 437 -3.75 -2.86 -1.08
C LEU A 437 -2.95 -3.67 -2.11
N GLY A 438 -2.92 -3.18 -3.36
CA GLY A 438 -1.96 -3.58 -4.40
C GLY A 438 -1.07 -2.41 -4.81
N TRP A 439 -0.05 -2.69 -5.63
CA TRP A 439 0.75 -1.65 -6.31
C TRP A 439 0.55 -1.66 -7.82
N LEU A 440 0.57 -0.46 -8.40
CA LEU A 440 1.00 -0.19 -9.76
C LEU A 440 2.32 0.59 -9.68
N ILE A 441 3.35 0.11 -10.37
CA ILE A 441 4.72 0.62 -10.28
C ILE A 441 5.16 1.09 -11.66
N ALA A 442 5.61 2.33 -11.79
CA ALA A 442 6.15 2.87 -13.03
C ALA A 442 7.42 3.69 -12.76
N ASP A 443 8.31 3.76 -13.75
CA ASP A 443 9.39 4.75 -13.73
C ASP A 443 8.78 6.16 -13.85
N GLU A 444 9.29 7.13 -13.09
CA GLU A 444 8.72 8.49 -13.01
C GLU A 444 8.76 9.24 -14.35
N ASP A 445 9.70 8.88 -15.23
CA ASP A 445 9.86 9.49 -16.55
C ASP A 445 9.19 8.72 -17.70
N ALA A 446 8.50 7.61 -17.40
CA ALA A 446 7.77 6.81 -18.38
C ALA A 446 6.55 7.53 -18.96
N ASP A 447 5.96 6.96 -20.02
CA ASP A 447 4.65 7.41 -20.51
C ASP A 447 3.55 6.85 -19.61
N LEU A 448 3.18 7.62 -18.58
CA LEU A 448 2.21 7.20 -17.56
C LEU A 448 0.78 7.00 -18.10
N LEU A 449 0.48 7.48 -19.31
CA LEU A 449 -0.79 7.23 -19.99
C LEU A 449 -0.77 5.92 -20.81
N ASP A 450 0.36 5.23 -20.91
CA ASP A 450 0.44 3.86 -21.44
C ASP A 450 0.33 2.87 -20.27
N PRO A 451 -0.75 2.06 -20.19
CA PRO A 451 -0.88 1.03 -19.15
C PRO A 451 0.29 0.03 -19.13
N ALA A 452 1.00 -0.17 -20.24
CA ALA A 452 2.17 -1.04 -20.29
C ALA A 452 3.40 -0.47 -19.55
N SER A 453 3.40 0.83 -19.21
CA SER A 453 4.41 1.46 -18.36
C SER A 453 4.27 1.07 -16.88
N TRP A 454 3.16 0.45 -16.49
CA TRP A 454 2.84 0.13 -15.11
C TRP A 454 2.92 -1.37 -14.85
N GLU A 455 3.80 -1.74 -13.94
CA GLU A 455 3.86 -3.08 -13.38
C GLU A 455 2.86 -3.22 -12.23
N ARG A 456 1.96 -4.20 -12.30
CA ARG A 456 1.02 -4.51 -11.22
C ARG A 456 1.55 -5.65 -10.36
N THR A 457 1.45 -5.53 -9.04
CA THR A 457 1.76 -6.66 -8.15
C THR A 457 0.80 -7.83 -8.35
N GLY A 458 1.34 -9.05 -8.32
CA GLY A 458 0.54 -10.27 -8.45
C GLY A 458 -0.31 -10.59 -7.22
N TYR A 459 -0.02 -9.99 -6.07
CA TYR A 459 -0.63 -10.26 -4.77
C TYR A 459 -0.79 -8.98 -3.92
N PRO A 460 -1.63 -9.00 -2.87
CA PRO A 460 -1.79 -7.87 -1.95
C PRO A 460 -0.50 -7.54 -1.20
N VAL A 461 -0.16 -6.25 -1.12
CA VAL A 461 1.02 -5.73 -0.42
C VAL A 461 0.71 -5.23 1.00
N LEU A 462 -0.57 -5.07 1.32
CA LEU A 462 -1.08 -4.91 2.69
C LEU A 462 -2.46 -5.55 2.76
N ALA A 463 -2.66 -6.44 3.73
CA ALA A 463 -3.86 -7.26 3.91
C ALA A 463 -3.94 -7.68 5.38
N ARG A 464 -5.08 -8.28 5.78
CA ARG A 464 -5.37 -8.67 7.17
C ARG A 464 -4.35 -9.65 7.78
N GLU A 465 -3.65 -10.44 6.97
CA GLU A 465 -2.63 -11.41 7.41
C GLU A 465 -1.34 -10.72 7.87
N HIS A 466 -1.08 -9.50 7.39
CA HIS A 466 0.20 -8.82 7.62
C HIS A 466 0.36 -8.26 9.03
N VAL A 467 -0.74 -7.77 9.63
CA VAL A 467 -0.73 -7.14 10.95
C VAL A 467 -1.98 -7.55 11.73
N ALA A 468 -1.75 -8.12 12.92
CA ALA A 468 -2.81 -8.59 13.79
C ALA A 468 -3.78 -7.46 14.17
N ALA A 469 -5.06 -7.79 14.32
CA ALA A 469 -6.16 -6.89 14.67
C ALA A 469 -6.50 -5.80 13.63
N GLU A 470 -5.76 -5.68 12.53
CA GLU A 470 -6.05 -4.77 11.42
C GLU A 470 -6.70 -5.53 10.27
N ARG A 471 -8.04 -5.55 10.22
CA ARG A 471 -8.78 -6.22 9.14
C ARG A 471 -9.15 -5.25 8.04
N GLY A 472 -9.15 -5.71 6.79
CA GLY A 472 -9.52 -4.87 5.66
C GLY A 472 -8.71 -3.58 5.50
N PRO A 473 -7.36 -3.57 5.62
CA PRO A 473 -6.60 -2.34 5.48
C PRO A 473 -6.67 -1.80 4.05
N GLY A 474 -7.02 -0.52 3.89
CA GLY A 474 -7.08 0.07 2.55
C GLY A 474 -7.37 1.57 2.56
N HIS A 475 -7.68 2.06 1.36
CA HIS A 475 -7.87 3.46 0.99
C HIS A 475 -6.84 4.36 1.67
N ASN A 476 -5.58 4.15 1.28
CA ASN A 476 -4.46 4.80 1.93
C ASN A 476 -4.07 6.10 1.25
N SER A 477 -3.33 6.93 1.97
CA SER A 477 -2.50 8.00 1.45
C SER A 477 -1.08 7.89 1.98
N PHE A 478 -0.18 8.72 1.46
CA PHE A 478 1.21 8.79 1.88
C PHE A 478 1.56 10.21 2.32
N THR A 479 2.34 10.30 3.40
CA THR A 479 2.86 11.57 3.91
C THR A 479 4.25 11.38 4.48
N LYS A 480 4.89 12.45 4.95
CA LYS A 480 6.16 12.39 5.66
C LYS A 480 6.00 12.73 7.12
N ASP A 481 6.61 11.96 8.02
CA ASP A 481 6.65 12.29 9.45
C ASP A 481 7.52 13.53 9.74
N GLU A 482 7.63 13.89 11.03
CA GLU A 482 8.37 15.07 11.46
C GLU A 482 9.88 14.95 11.20
N TYR A 483 10.36 13.73 10.94
CA TYR A 483 11.75 13.39 10.63
C TYR A 483 12.00 13.18 9.13
N GLY A 484 10.98 13.37 8.28
CA GLY A 484 11.07 13.25 6.83
C GLY A 484 10.93 11.82 6.29
N ARG A 485 10.56 10.85 7.13
CA ARG A 485 10.33 9.45 6.72
C ARG A 485 8.96 9.29 6.11
N ASP A 486 8.85 8.43 5.10
CA ASP A 486 7.57 8.10 4.48
C ASP A 486 6.68 7.32 5.45
N VAL A 487 5.41 7.68 5.47
CA VAL A 487 4.38 7.10 6.34
C VAL A 487 3.18 6.77 5.48
N ILE A 488 2.69 5.54 5.61
CA ILE A 488 1.37 5.17 5.12
C ILE A 488 0.31 5.61 6.13
N ILE A 489 -0.73 6.25 5.61
CA ILE A 489 -1.93 6.69 6.31
C ILE A 489 -3.07 5.87 5.72
N TYR A 490 -3.82 5.11 6.50
CA TYR A 490 -4.80 4.17 5.94
C TYR A 490 -5.92 3.93 6.94
N HIS A 491 -7.03 3.36 6.49
CA HIS A 491 -8.00 2.80 7.41
C HIS A 491 -7.88 1.28 7.50
N ALA A 492 -8.27 0.74 8.65
CA ALA A 492 -8.56 -0.68 8.82
C ALA A 492 -9.73 -0.80 9.81
N LYS A 493 -10.26 -2.02 9.97
CA LYS A 493 -11.29 -2.36 10.96
C LYS A 493 -10.60 -2.99 12.18
N PRO A 494 -10.41 -2.23 13.28
CA PRO A 494 -9.86 -2.79 14.52
C PRO A 494 -10.77 -3.92 15.01
N ASP A 495 -10.25 -5.15 15.06
CA ASP A 495 -11.00 -6.35 15.45
C ASP A 495 -12.31 -6.59 14.66
N GLY A 496 -12.37 -6.16 13.40
CA GLY A 496 -13.56 -6.27 12.54
C GLY A 496 -14.67 -5.24 12.84
N GLY A 497 -14.36 -4.22 13.64
CA GLY A 497 -15.26 -3.11 13.95
C GLY A 497 -15.39 -2.09 12.83
N MET A 498 -15.66 -0.84 13.21
CA MET A 498 -15.80 0.29 12.29
C MET A 498 -14.43 0.73 11.74
N ARG A 499 -14.38 1.15 10.47
CA ARG A 499 -13.15 1.66 9.86
C ARG A 499 -12.61 2.84 10.67
N SER A 500 -11.32 2.79 10.93
CA SER A 500 -10.62 3.76 11.77
C SER A 500 -9.26 4.07 11.18
N PHE A 501 -8.73 5.26 11.45
CA PHE A 501 -7.48 5.76 10.90
C PHE A 501 -6.27 5.16 11.64
N PHE A 502 -5.33 4.62 10.87
CA PHE A 502 -4.02 4.12 11.29
C PHE A 502 -2.89 4.83 10.52
N ALA A 503 -1.70 4.89 11.11
CA ALA A 503 -0.49 5.27 10.41
C ALA A 503 0.65 4.32 10.73
N ARG A 504 1.56 4.14 9.77
CA ARG A 504 2.75 3.30 9.94
C ARG A 504 3.90 3.85 9.11
N THR A 505 5.12 3.81 9.65
CA THR A 505 6.32 4.15 8.88
C THR A 505 6.55 3.12 7.77
N ILE A 506 6.96 3.61 6.60
CA ILE A 506 7.38 2.77 5.48
C ILE A 506 8.87 2.50 5.60
N HIS A 507 9.22 1.22 5.46
CA HIS A 507 10.60 0.77 5.36
C HIS A 507 10.87 0.30 3.93
N TYR A 508 12.09 0.48 3.45
CA TYR A 508 12.47 0.07 2.10
C TYR A 508 13.30 -1.21 2.18
N GLY A 509 12.77 -2.27 1.57
CA GLY A 509 13.42 -3.58 1.57
C GLY A 509 14.74 -3.58 0.80
N PHE A 510 15.42 -4.73 0.79
CA PHE A 510 16.75 -4.87 0.17
C PHE A 510 16.82 -4.56 -1.33
N ASP A 511 15.67 -4.60 -2.01
CA ASP A 511 15.50 -4.29 -3.43
C ASP A 511 14.90 -2.89 -3.69
N GLY A 512 14.73 -2.08 -2.64
CA GLY A 512 14.13 -0.75 -2.71
C GLY A 512 12.59 -0.74 -2.68
N THR A 513 11.93 -1.89 -2.57
CA THR A 513 10.45 -1.93 -2.51
C THR A 513 9.95 -1.32 -1.19
N PRO A 514 8.96 -0.41 -1.21
CA PRO A 514 8.32 0.08 0.00
C PRO A 514 7.52 -1.03 0.68
N LEU A 515 7.85 -1.32 1.93
CA LEU A 515 7.16 -2.26 2.79
C LEU A 515 6.17 -1.52 3.69
N LEU A 516 4.89 -1.82 3.49
CA LEU A 516 3.78 -1.21 4.22
C LEU A 516 3.47 -1.92 5.55
N THR A 517 4.25 -2.94 5.90
CA THR A 517 3.91 -3.92 6.94
C THR A 517 4.74 -3.78 8.20
N LEU A 518 5.84 -3.02 8.19
CA LEU A 518 6.79 -2.97 9.31
C LEU A 518 6.18 -2.35 10.59
N THR A 519 5.91 -3.18 11.60
CA THR A 519 5.39 -2.72 12.90
C THR A 519 6.51 -2.16 13.78
N PRO A 520 6.21 -1.29 14.78
CA PRO A 520 7.24 -0.74 15.65
C PRO A 520 8.10 -1.77 16.41
N GLU A 521 7.53 -2.93 16.73
CA GLU A 521 8.25 -4.06 17.36
C GLU A 521 9.21 -4.73 16.40
N ARG A 522 8.86 -4.77 15.11
CA ARG A 522 9.71 -5.29 14.02
C ARG A 522 10.71 -4.26 13.52
N TRP A 523 10.45 -2.97 13.75
CA TRP A 523 11.28 -1.88 13.23
C TRP A 523 12.62 -1.73 13.95
N LEU A 524 12.62 -1.79 15.28
CA LEU A 524 13.85 -1.79 16.08
C LEU A 524 13.61 -2.54 17.38
N LEU A 525 14.45 -3.56 17.64
CA LEU A 525 14.37 -4.39 18.84
C LEU A 525 14.40 -3.52 20.11
N PRO A 526 13.56 -3.80 21.13
CA PRO A 526 13.46 -2.99 22.34
C PRO A 526 14.80 -2.71 23.03
N GLU A 527 15.70 -3.70 23.05
CA GLU A 527 17.06 -3.61 23.61
C GLU A 527 17.99 -2.67 22.83
N LEU A 528 17.71 -2.41 21.54
CA LEU A 528 18.51 -1.52 20.68
C LEU A 528 18.00 -0.08 20.70
N ARG A 529 16.86 0.19 21.34
CA ARG A 529 16.28 1.54 21.44
C ARG A 529 17.09 2.47 22.35
N THR A 530 17.85 1.91 23.30
CA THR A 530 18.82 2.65 24.10
C THR A 530 20.19 2.51 23.43
N VAL A 531 20.72 3.61 22.92
CA VAL A 531 21.95 3.65 22.13
C VAL A 531 23.10 4.14 23.01
N THR A 532 24.28 3.54 22.85
CA THR A 532 25.52 4.03 23.48
C THR A 532 26.60 4.17 22.42
N ALA A 533 27.08 5.39 22.21
CA ALA A 533 28.24 5.68 21.37
C ALA A 533 29.52 5.65 22.21
N LYS A 534 30.52 4.91 21.76
CA LYS A 534 31.87 4.92 22.33
C LYS A 534 32.72 6.00 21.64
N VAL A 535 33.18 6.99 22.39
CA VAL A 535 34.01 8.09 21.88
C VAL A 535 35.43 7.97 22.42
N THR A 536 36.42 7.91 21.54
CA THR A 536 37.85 7.84 21.89
C THR A 536 38.54 9.13 21.45
N VAL A 537 39.06 9.88 22.40
CA VAL A 537 39.88 11.08 22.15
C VAL A 537 41.36 10.67 22.19
N ARG A 538 42.12 10.97 21.14
CA ARG A 538 43.55 10.64 21.02
C ARG A 538 44.47 11.82 21.32
#